data_AF-A0A833VQD7-F1
#
_entry.id   AF-A0A833VQD7-F1
#
_cell.length_a   1.000
_cell.length_b   1.000
_cell.length_c   1.000
_cell.angle_alpha   90.00
_cell.angle_beta   90.00
_cell.angle_gamma   90.00
#
_symmetry.space_group_name_H-M   'P 1'
#
loop_
_entity.id
_entity.type
_entity.pdbx_description
1 polymer ?
#
loop_
_entity_poly.entity_id
_entity_poly.type
_entity_poly.pdbx_seq_one_letter_code
_entity_poly.pdbx_strand_id
1 'polypeptide(L)'
;MSLENRSPSFFTDKYTSQFGSGSQYAYYHDEDETTFHLVDTTRVQKPPYQRGGRFRHNQRNLRGRGSQRGSLSQMQQLGKLKLRERDRKGQAKRWGRQQGLRNHKNQPPIKIRDASVTVRPDWVTIEEMDFPRLAKLSLPGVKDGEDILCCGSLEYYDKTYDRVNVKSEKPLQRIDRIFHTVTTTDDPIVRKLSKTEGNVYATDAILATIMCCTRSNYSWDIVIEKIGDKLFFDKRDNTEFDLLTVNETSVEPPQDDGNSLNSPRNLALEATFINHNFSQQVLKSNEPRYKFEEGNPFISEEEEGDVASVAYRYRKWDLNNGIVLVARCEHDAVMQGPNNETQFLTIKALNEWDSKLANGVEWRQKLDTQRGAVLANELRNNACKLAKWTVQALLAGSDQLKFGYVSRAMVRDSSKHVILGTQQYKPNEFATQINLNMDNAWGILRCIIDICMKQKDGKYLIMKDPNKPMIRLYDIPDNTFESEGEEDDDDDEPVNDAFQS
;
A
#
# COMPACT_ATOMS: atom_id res chain seq x y z
N MET A 1 33.49 -66.62 6.97
CA MET A 1 32.53 -67.49 7.68
C MET A 1 31.37 -66.61 8.08
N SER A 2 30.30 -66.65 7.30
CA SER A 2 29.07 -65.87 7.49
C SER A 2 28.18 -66.61 8.49
N LEU A 3 27.73 -65.94 9.55
CA LEU A 3 26.71 -66.45 10.47
C LEU A 3 25.48 -65.55 10.33
N GLU A 4 24.42 -66.12 9.74
CA GLU A 4 23.07 -65.56 9.68
C GLU A 4 22.42 -65.58 11.07
N ASN A 5 21.91 -64.43 11.51
CA ASN A 5 20.95 -64.34 12.60
C ASN A 5 19.52 -64.42 12.03
N ARG A 6 18.80 -65.51 12.32
CA ARG A 6 17.36 -65.65 12.04
C ARG A 6 16.54 -64.99 13.16
N SER A 7 15.71 -64.03 12.81
CA SER A 7 14.66 -63.43 13.66
C SER A 7 13.33 -64.22 13.58
N PRO A 8 12.52 -64.28 14.65
CA PRO A 8 11.31 -65.12 14.69
C PRO A 8 10.06 -64.36 14.22
N SER A 9 9.57 -64.65 13.01
CA SER A 9 8.28 -64.16 12.46
C SER A 9 7.13 -65.12 12.79
N PHE A 10 6.73 -65.22 14.06
CA PHE A 10 5.77 -66.26 14.49
C PHE A 10 4.31 -65.81 14.67
N PHE A 11 3.92 -64.58 14.29
CA PHE A 11 2.55 -64.10 14.56
C PHE A 11 1.80 -63.45 13.39
N THR A 12 2.45 -63.12 12.28
CA THR A 12 1.81 -62.45 11.13
C THR A 12 1.00 -63.41 10.25
N ASP A 13 1.42 -64.67 10.13
CA ASP A 13 0.84 -65.61 9.16
C ASP A 13 -0.56 -66.12 9.52
N LYS A 14 -1.04 -65.87 10.75
CA LYS A 14 -2.38 -66.31 11.19
C LYS A 14 -3.54 -65.47 10.64
N TYR A 15 -3.25 -64.30 10.08
CA TYR A 15 -4.28 -63.33 9.66
C TYR A 15 -4.22 -63.00 8.16
N THR A 16 -3.38 -63.69 7.40
CA THR A 16 -3.27 -63.51 5.95
C THR A 16 -4.33 -64.36 5.24
N SER A 17 -5.28 -63.72 4.55
CA SER A 17 -6.27 -64.45 3.73
C SER A 17 -5.59 -65.16 2.56
N GLN A 18 -5.82 -66.47 2.38
CA GLN A 18 -5.22 -67.24 1.28
C GLN A 18 -5.90 -67.04 -0.09
N PHE A 19 -7.11 -66.46 -0.13
CA PHE A 19 -7.80 -66.17 -1.39
C PHE A 19 -8.59 -64.86 -1.28
N GLY A 20 -8.45 -63.99 -2.30
CA GLY A 20 -9.12 -62.68 -2.36
C GLY A 20 -8.28 -61.54 -1.77
N SER A 21 -7.19 -61.17 -2.46
CA SER A 21 -6.47 -59.93 -2.20
C SER A 21 -7.14 -58.78 -2.95
N GLY A 22 -8.07 -58.07 -2.31
CA GLY A 22 -8.72 -56.89 -2.88
C GLY A 22 -8.67 -55.71 -1.93
N SER A 23 -8.00 -54.63 -2.35
CA SER A 23 -7.85 -53.38 -1.58
C SER A 23 -9.06 -52.44 -1.71
N GLN A 24 -10.20 -52.93 -2.21
CA GLN A 24 -11.37 -52.10 -2.55
C GLN A 24 -12.04 -51.39 -1.36
N TYR A 25 -11.75 -51.82 -0.13
CA TYR A 25 -12.24 -51.21 1.11
C TYR A 25 -11.10 -50.77 2.03
N ALA A 26 -9.87 -50.65 1.50
CA ALA A 26 -8.73 -50.14 2.25
C ALA A 26 -8.70 -48.61 2.12
N TYR A 27 -8.68 -47.93 3.27
CA TYR A 27 -8.44 -46.50 3.33
C TYR A 27 -6.92 -46.28 3.43
N TYR A 28 -6.35 -45.63 2.42
CA TYR A 28 -4.95 -45.22 2.43
C TYR A 28 -4.90 -43.76 2.87
N HIS A 29 -4.10 -43.48 3.90
CA HIS A 29 -3.85 -42.12 4.36
C HIS A 29 -2.63 -41.61 3.59
N ASP A 30 -2.81 -40.67 2.67
CA ASP A 30 -1.78 -40.23 1.71
C ASP A 30 -0.78 -39.20 2.30
N GLU A 31 -0.87 -38.89 3.59
CA GLU A 31 0.01 -37.92 4.25
C GLU A 31 0.62 -38.49 5.53
N ASP A 32 1.95 -38.36 5.65
CA ASP A 32 2.73 -38.71 6.84
C ASP A 32 2.34 -37.81 8.02
N GLU A 33 1.68 -38.37 9.03
CA GLU A 33 1.16 -37.68 10.24
C GLU A 33 2.25 -37.04 11.14
N THR A 34 3.52 -37.02 10.71
CA THR A 34 4.63 -36.44 11.47
C THR A 34 4.88 -34.95 11.22
N THR A 35 4.20 -34.34 10.25
CA THR A 35 4.41 -32.93 9.87
C THR A 35 3.53 -31.94 10.65
N PHE A 36 2.60 -32.43 11.47
CA PHE A 36 1.72 -31.57 12.27
C PHE A 36 2.25 -31.34 13.68
N HIS A 37 2.55 -30.09 14.02
CA HIS A 37 2.81 -29.67 15.40
C HIS A 37 1.53 -29.17 16.07
N LEU A 38 1.21 -29.74 17.23
CA LEU A 38 0.08 -29.32 18.06
C LEU A 38 0.37 -27.92 18.64
N VAL A 39 -0.35 -26.90 18.18
CA VAL A 39 -0.24 -25.54 18.72
C VAL A 39 -0.95 -25.48 20.08
N ASP A 40 -0.21 -25.16 21.13
CA ASP A 40 -0.75 -25.00 22.48
C ASP A 40 -1.72 -23.80 22.54
N THR A 41 -3.00 -24.08 22.80
CA THR A 41 -4.06 -23.07 22.97
C THR A 41 -4.27 -22.68 24.44
N THR A 42 -3.36 -23.06 25.34
CA THR A 42 -3.44 -22.62 26.73
C THR A 42 -3.31 -21.10 26.81
N ARG A 43 -4.44 -20.46 27.11
CA ARG A 43 -4.47 -19.03 27.45
C ARG A 43 -3.51 -18.80 28.60
N VAL A 44 -2.49 -17.97 28.37
CA VAL A 44 -1.64 -17.42 29.43
C VAL A 44 -2.54 -16.79 30.48
N GLN A 45 -2.70 -17.46 31.63
CA GLN A 45 -3.43 -16.91 32.76
C GLN A 45 -2.63 -15.74 33.32
N LYS A 46 -3.10 -14.52 33.08
CA LYS A 46 -2.58 -13.33 33.77
C LYS A 46 -2.85 -13.49 35.28
N PRO A 47 -1.87 -13.19 36.15
CA PRO A 47 -2.02 -13.38 37.60
C PRO A 47 -3.16 -12.52 38.18
N PRO A 48 -3.93 -13.04 39.16
CA PRO A 48 -5.08 -12.36 39.70
C PRO A 48 -4.64 -11.40 40.82
N TYR A 49 -4.17 -10.21 40.46
CA TYR A 49 -4.09 -9.12 41.42
C TYR A 49 -4.87 -7.90 40.96
N GLN A 50 -5.82 -7.51 41.81
CA GLN A 50 -6.64 -6.30 41.81
C GLN A 50 -8.08 -6.43 41.30
N ARG A 51 -8.84 -7.29 41.99
CA ARG A 51 -10.27 -7.06 42.22
C ARG A 51 -10.57 -7.09 43.72
N GLY A 52 -10.85 -5.92 44.27
CA GLY A 52 -11.29 -5.70 45.64
C GLY A 52 -10.83 -4.31 46.06
N GLY A 53 -11.65 -3.30 46.29
CA GLY A 53 -13.09 -3.21 46.47
C GLY A 53 -13.32 -1.99 47.37
N ARG A 54 -14.38 -1.22 47.13
CA ARG A 54 -15.21 -0.55 48.16
C ARG A 54 -16.22 0.38 47.52
N PHE A 55 -17.48 -0.07 47.56
CA PHE A 55 -18.63 0.78 47.74
C PHE A 55 -18.42 1.67 48.98
N ARG A 56 -18.62 2.98 48.86
CA ARG A 56 -19.29 3.79 49.90
C ARG A 56 -20.21 4.82 49.27
N HIS A 57 -21.48 4.55 49.48
CA HIS A 57 -22.60 5.46 49.48
C HIS A 57 -22.29 6.69 50.36
N ASN A 58 -22.52 7.90 49.88
CA ASN A 58 -22.77 9.03 50.76
C ASN A 58 -23.79 10.00 50.15
N GLN A 59 -24.95 10.04 50.79
CA GLN A 59 -25.92 11.12 50.71
C GLN A 59 -25.30 12.41 51.26
N ARG A 60 -25.50 13.54 50.56
CA ARG A 60 -25.82 14.87 51.14
C ARG A 60 -25.66 15.95 50.06
N ASN A 61 -26.77 16.48 49.58
CA ASN A 61 -27.16 17.87 49.85
C ASN A 61 -28.40 18.26 49.04
N LEU A 62 -29.54 18.11 49.72
CA LEU A 62 -30.67 19.02 49.58
C LEU A 62 -30.25 20.39 50.16
N ARG A 63 -30.38 21.45 49.38
CA ARG A 63 -30.68 22.79 49.88
C ARG A 63 -31.74 23.41 48.98
N GLY A 64 -32.95 23.50 49.53
CA GLY A 64 -34.06 24.23 48.94
C GLY A 64 -34.08 25.71 49.29
N ARG A 65 -34.89 26.45 48.53
CA ARG A 65 -35.72 27.62 48.88
C ARG A 65 -36.43 27.97 47.56
N GLY A 66 -37.75 27.93 47.41
CA GLY A 66 -38.82 28.19 48.35
C GLY A 66 -39.20 29.67 48.28
N SER A 67 -40.18 30.02 47.43
CA SER A 67 -41.06 31.18 47.67
C SER A 67 -42.38 31.03 46.88
N GLN A 68 -43.47 31.01 47.65
CA GLN A 68 -44.87 31.08 47.25
C GLN A 68 -45.33 32.53 47.08
N ARG A 69 -46.28 32.74 46.16
CA ARG A 69 -47.49 33.60 46.20
C ARG A 69 -47.94 33.80 44.74
N GLY A 70 -49.19 33.69 44.31
CA GLY A 70 -50.47 33.55 44.98
C GLY A 70 -51.53 34.23 44.10
N SER A 71 -52.53 33.46 43.66
CA SER A 71 -53.92 33.86 43.40
C SER A 71 -54.32 34.75 42.20
N LEU A 72 -55.34 34.20 41.49
CA LEU A 72 -56.55 34.80 40.90
C LEU A 72 -56.63 35.21 39.41
N SER A 73 -57.67 34.62 38.80
CA SER A 73 -58.60 35.18 37.79
C SER A 73 -58.30 35.03 36.28
N GLN A 74 -59.08 34.11 35.68
CA GLN A 74 -59.98 34.33 34.54
C GLN A 74 -59.40 34.87 33.21
N MET A 75 -59.52 34.04 32.14
CA MET A 75 -60.24 34.36 30.88
C MET A 75 -59.59 33.73 29.62
N GLN A 76 -60.45 33.17 28.75
CA GLN A 76 -60.32 32.88 27.31
C GLN A 76 -59.31 31.80 26.85
N GLN A 77 -59.78 30.61 26.46
CA GLN A 77 -60.21 30.25 25.09
C GLN A 77 -59.20 30.62 23.99
N LEU A 78 -58.48 29.62 23.50
CA LEU A 78 -58.09 29.32 22.10
C LEU A 78 -56.73 28.59 22.08
N GLY A 79 -56.70 27.38 21.51
CA GLY A 79 -55.42 26.69 21.24
C GLY A 79 -55.35 25.20 21.54
N LYS A 80 -56.47 24.46 21.58
CA LYS A 80 -56.45 22.98 21.55
C LYS A 80 -56.11 22.48 20.15
N LEU A 81 -54.84 22.64 19.73
CA LEU A 81 -54.29 21.94 18.55
C LEU A 81 -52.77 21.78 18.55
N LYS A 82 -52.03 22.25 19.56
CA LYS A 82 -50.55 22.19 19.61
C LYS A 82 -49.93 21.29 20.68
N LEU A 83 -50.72 20.52 21.43
CA LEU A 83 -50.19 19.62 22.47
C LEU A 83 -50.05 18.15 22.02
N ARG A 84 -50.66 17.75 20.90
CA ARG A 84 -50.70 16.34 20.45
C ARG A 84 -49.55 15.95 19.51
N GLU A 85 -48.72 16.90 19.09
CA GLU A 85 -47.53 16.66 18.26
C GLU A 85 -46.24 16.46 19.06
N ARG A 86 -46.20 16.87 20.33
CA ARG A 86 -44.98 16.81 21.15
C ARG A 86 -44.75 15.43 21.77
N ASP A 87 -45.81 14.65 22.00
CA ASP A 87 -45.71 13.28 22.54
C ASP A 87 -45.40 12.21 21.49
N ARG A 88 -45.67 12.46 20.20
CA ARG A 88 -45.32 11.52 19.12
C ARG A 88 -43.82 11.54 18.76
N LYS A 89 -43.12 12.64 19.04
CA LYS A 89 -41.65 12.78 18.83
C LYS A 89 -40.80 12.16 19.95
N GLY A 90 -41.39 11.82 21.10
CA GLY A 90 -40.69 11.18 22.22
C GLY A 90 -40.57 9.65 22.09
N GLN A 91 -41.54 8.98 21.45
CA GLN A 91 -41.55 7.52 21.32
C GLN A 91 -40.72 7.00 20.13
N ALA A 92 -40.60 7.75 19.04
CA ALA A 92 -39.76 7.37 17.89
C ALA A 92 -38.25 7.40 18.20
N LYS A 93 -37.81 8.22 19.16
CA LYS A 93 -36.39 8.31 19.58
C LYS A 93 -35.93 7.18 20.51
N ARG A 94 -36.85 6.42 21.12
CA ARG A 94 -36.49 5.26 21.97
C ARG A 94 -36.31 3.98 21.15
N TRP A 95 -37.04 3.80 20.05
CA TRP A 95 -36.89 2.63 19.19
C TRP A 95 -35.68 2.69 18.25
N GLY A 96 -35.25 3.88 17.81
CA GLY A 96 -34.03 4.04 16.99
C GLY A 96 -32.71 3.88 17.75
N ARG A 97 -32.70 4.06 19.08
CA ARG A 97 -31.49 3.87 19.91
C ARG A 97 -31.24 2.42 20.34
N GLN A 98 -32.26 1.56 20.30
CA GLN A 98 -32.11 0.15 20.68
C GLN A 98 -31.71 -0.74 19.50
N GLN A 99 -31.94 -0.29 18.26
CA GLN A 99 -31.50 -0.99 17.04
C GLN A 99 -30.03 -0.67 16.69
N GLY A 100 -29.53 0.53 17.03
CA GLY A 100 -28.11 0.90 16.84
C GLY A 100 -27.12 0.20 17.78
N LEU A 101 -27.58 -0.32 18.92
CA LEU A 101 -26.72 -1.10 19.84
C LEU A 101 -26.67 -2.60 19.52
N ARG A 102 -27.55 -3.11 18.64
CA ARG A 102 -27.52 -4.52 18.20
C ARG A 102 -26.56 -4.77 17.03
N ASN A 103 -26.23 -3.74 16.25
CA ASN A 103 -25.30 -3.88 15.11
C ASN A 103 -23.81 -3.79 15.48
N HIS A 104 -23.45 -3.32 16.69
CA HIS A 104 -22.05 -3.36 17.16
C HIS A 104 -21.59 -4.73 17.68
N LYS A 105 -22.49 -5.72 17.78
CA LYS A 105 -22.11 -7.10 18.16
C LYS A 105 -21.80 -8.00 16.96
N ASN A 106 -22.10 -7.56 15.75
CA ASN A 106 -21.85 -8.28 14.50
C ASN A 106 -20.86 -7.52 13.60
N GLN A 107 -20.03 -6.63 14.14
CA GLN A 107 -18.82 -6.25 13.41
C GLN A 107 -17.88 -7.46 13.48
N PRO A 108 -17.49 -8.06 12.34
CA PRO A 108 -16.43 -9.05 12.36
C PRO A 108 -15.22 -8.41 13.07
N PRO A 109 -14.51 -9.16 13.92
CA PRO A 109 -13.29 -8.65 14.52
C PRO A 109 -12.40 -8.13 13.39
N ILE A 110 -11.94 -6.88 13.50
CA ILE A 110 -10.96 -6.31 12.57
C ILE A 110 -9.81 -7.32 12.55
N LYS A 111 -9.60 -8.00 11.42
CA LYS A 111 -8.49 -8.95 11.29
C LYS A 111 -7.23 -8.18 11.63
N ILE A 112 -6.39 -8.79 12.49
CA ILE A 112 -5.07 -8.26 12.80
C ILE A 112 -4.33 -8.21 11.45
N ARG A 113 -3.81 -7.05 11.09
CA ARG A 113 -3.03 -6.90 9.86
C ARG A 113 -1.65 -7.52 10.07
N ASP A 114 -1.14 -8.10 9.00
CA ASP A 114 0.18 -8.72 8.99
C ASP A 114 1.28 -7.65 8.88
N ALA A 115 2.38 -7.89 9.59
CA ALA A 115 3.58 -7.08 9.48
C ALA A 115 4.30 -7.41 8.17
N SER A 116 4.93 -6.41 7.56
CA SER A 116 5.74 -6.58 6.34
C SER A 116 7.04 -7.35 6.62
N VAL A 117 7.47 -7.36 7.89
CA VAL A 117 8.59 -8.18 8.38
C VAL A 117 8.36 -8.62 9.82
N THR A 118 8.83 -9.81 10.15
CA THR A 118 8.79 -10.34 11.51
C THR A 118 9.94 -9.74 12.34
N VAL A 119 9.60 -8.91 13.32
CA VAL A 119 10.58 -8.30 14.24
C VAL A 119 11.22 -9.39 15.09
N ARG A 120 12.55 -9.49 15.03
CA ARG A 120 13.33 -10.47 15.80
C ARG A 120 13.71 -9.92 17.20
N PRO A 121 13.97 -10.79 18.20
CA PRO A 121 14.26 -10.36 19.57
C PRO A 121 15.57 -9.59 19.75
N ASP A 122 16.51 -9.74 18.82
CA ASP A 122 17.81 -9.08 18.77
C ASP A 122 17.77 -7.68 18.14
N TRP A 123 16.65 -7.28 17.55
CA TRP A 123 16.47 -5.94 17.01
C TRP A 123 16.24 -4.91 18.12
N VAL A 124 17.02 -3.82 18.09
CA VAL A 124 16.95 -2.78 19.11
C VAL A 124 16.13 -1.61 18.59
N THR A 125 15.07 -1.23 19.29
CA THR A 125 14.27 -0.04 18.93
C THR A 125 15.05 1.24 19.26
N ILE A 126 15.33 2.04 18.22
CA ILE A 126 15.99 3.34 18.35
C ILE A 126 14.95 4.42 18.67
N GLU A 127 13.92 4.52 17.84
CA GLU A 127 12.90 5.56 17.98
C GLU A 127 11.52 5.08 17.51
N GLU A 128 10.50 5.55 18.22
CA GLU A 128 9.09 5.38 17.86
C GLU A 128 8.46 6.74 17.56
N MET A 129 7.82 6.87 16.40
CA MET A 129 7.17 8.10 15.95
C MET A 129 5.72 7.83 15.57
N ASP A 130 4.79 8.46 16.30
CA ASP A 130 3.37 8.38 15.96
C ASP A 130 3.00 9.36 14.83
N PHE A 131 1.92 9.06 14.11
CA PHE A 131 1.48 9.89 12.99
C PHE A 131 1.13 11.34 13.41
N PRO A 132 0.51 11.60 14.57
CA PRO A 132 0.28 12.98 15.03
C PRO A 132 1.54 13.83 15.21
N ARG A 133 2.67 13.24 15.63
CA ARG A 133 3.97 13.93 15.67
C ARG A 133 4.49 14.19 14.27
N LEU A 134 4.48 13.18 13.40
CA LEU A 134 4.97 13.29 12.02
C LEU A 134 4.19 14.33 11.20
N ALA A 135 2.88 14.41 11.38
CA ALA A 135 2.00 15.36 10.69
C ALA A 135 2.28 16.84 11.05
N LYS A 136 3.05 17.11 12.11
CA LYS A 136 3.44 18.46 12.54
C LYS A 136 4.84 18.87 12.08
N LEU A 137 5.61 17.93 11.52
CA LEU A 137 6.93 18.23 10.98
C LEU A 137 6.82 19.13 9.76
N SER A 138 7.81 20.00 9.56
CA SER A 138 7.82 20.92 8.44
C SER A 138 9.27 21.32 8.14
N LEU A 139 9.66 21.23 6.88
CA LEU A 139 10.91 21.79 6.37
C LEU A 139 10.59 22.69 5.16
N PRO A 140 10.29 23.97 5.40
CA PRO A 140 10.01 24.91 4.31
C PRO A 140 11.30 25.34 3.59
N GLY A 141 11.15 25.85 2.37
CA GLY A 141 12.24 26.47 1.62
C GLY A 141 13.19 25.48 0.93
N VAL A 142 12.80 24.20 0.81
CA VAL A 142 13.48 23.25 -0.07
C VAL A 142 13.25 23.70 -1.52
N LYS A 143 14.33 23.85 -2.27
CA LYS A 143 14.30 24.24 -3.69
C LYS A 143 13.90 23.07 -4.58
N ASP A 144 13.57 23.36 -5.83
CA ASP A 144 13.42 22.32 -6.86
C ASP A 144 14.74 21.57 -7.05
N GLY A 145 14.65 20.28 -7.36
CA GLY A 145 15.83 19.43 -7.52
C GLY A 145 16.64 19.86 -8.73
N GLU A 146 17.96 19.82 -8.63
CA GLU A 146 18.85 20.04 -9.78
C GLU A 146 19.16 18.70 -10.45
N ASP A 147 18.98 18.63 -11.77
CA ASP A 147 19.33 17.45 -12.57
C ASP A 147 20.86 17.28 -12.61
N ILE A 148 21.35 16.11 -12.20
CA ILE A 148 22.76 15.71 -12.31
C ILE A 148 22.97 14.89 -13.59
N LEU A 149 22.08 13.94 -13.83
CA LEU A 149 22.14 13.01 -14.96
C LEU A 149 20.73 12.62 -15.39
N CYS A 150 20.52 12.51 -16.70
CA CYS A 150 19.27 12.01 -17.27
C CYS A 150 19.57 10.84 -18.23
N CYS A 151 18.89 9.72 -18.04
CA CYS A 151 19.15 8.46 -18.72
C CYS A 151 17.86 7.86 -19.27
N GLY A 152 17.97 7.06 -20.33
CA GLY A 152 16.86 6.27 -20.88
C GLY A 152 16.14 6.94 -22.04
N SER A 153 14.98 6.38 -22.40
CA SER A 153 14.21 6.82 -23.56
C SER A 153 12.70 6.76 -23.30
N LEU A 154 11.98 7.72 -23.85
CA LEU A 154 10.54 7.91 -23.62
C LEU A 154 9.78 7.83 -24.93
N GLU A 155 8.70 7.04 -24.95
CA GLU A 155 7.73 7.07 -26.03
C GLU A 155 6.80 8.28 -25.92
N TYR A 156 6.26 8.69 -27.06
CA TYR A 156 5.29 9.77 -27.11
C TYR A 156 3.90 9.28 -26.68
N TYR A 157 3.23 10.06 -25.84
CA TYR A 157 1.87 9.81 -25.42
C TYR A 157 0.89 9.94 -26.60
N ASP A 158 0.00 8.96 -26.75
CA ASP A 158 -1.06 9.01 -27.74
C ASP A 158 -2.29 9.79 -27.23
N LYS A 159 -2.40 11.05 -27.69
CA LYS A 159 -3.55 11.93 -27.40
C LYS A 159 -4.90 11.36 -27.85
N THR A 160 -4.97 10.30 -28.66
CA THR A 160 -6.26 9.66 -28.94
C THR A 160 -6.90 9.04 -27.69
N TYR A 161 -6.11 8.66 -26.69
CA TYR A 161 -6.63 8.13 -25.42
C TYR A 161 -7.34 9.18 -24.57
N ASP A 162 -7.06 10.47 -24.74
CA ASP A 162 -7.79 11.56 -24.07
C ASP A 162 -9.26 11.67 -24.53
N ARG A 163 -9.62 11.03 -25.66
CA ARG A 163 -11.01 10.96 -26.16
C ARG A 163 -11.77 9.72 -25.68
N VAL A 164 -11.11 8.78 -25.01
CA VAL A 164 -11.75 7.58 -24.45
C VAL A 164 -12.69 8.01 -23.32
N ASN A 165 -13.89 7.47 -23.32
CA ASN A 165 -14.94 7.74 -22.34
C ASN A 165 -15.78 6.48 -22.13
N VAL A 166 -16.71 6.48 -21.18
CA VAL A 166 -17.48 5.27 -20.80
C VAL A 166 -18.35 4.69 -21.93
N LYS A 167 -18.67 5.48 -22.96
CA LYS A 167 -19.47 5.02 -24.12
C LYS A 167 -18.60 4.48 -25.24
N SER A 168 -17.32 4.84 -25.26
CA SER A 168 -16.32 4.39 -26.23
C SER A 168 -15.08 3.93 -25.47
N GLU A 169 -15.27 2.92 -24.62
CA GLU A 169 -14.20 2.29 -23.84
C GLU A 169 -13.25 1.52 -24.76
N LYS A 170 -11.99 1.37 -24.34
CA LYS A 170 -10.99 0.56 -25.04
C LYS A 170 -10.58 -0.63 -24.17
N PRO A 171 -10.47 -1.86 -24.71
CA PRO A 171 -9.90 -2.98 -23.98
C PRO A 171 -8.47 -2.67 -23.53
N LEU A 172 -8.14 -3.02 -22.28
CA LEU A 172 -6.75 -3.03 -21.83
C LEU A 172 -6.05 -4.24 -22.47
N GLN A 173 -4.89 -4.00 -23.07
CA GLN A 173 -4.08 -5.02 -23.72
C GLN A 173 -2.96 -5.45 -22.78
N ARG A 174 -2.64 -6.75 -22.78
CA ARG A 174 -1.42 -7.24 -22.15
C ARG A 174 -0.25 -6.82 -23.01
N ILE A 175 0.68 -6.07 -22.43
CA ILE A 175 1.90 -5.61 -23.09
C ILE A 175 3.07 -6.30 -22.40
N ASP A 176 3.85 -7.00 -23.22
CA ASP A 176 5.05 -7.68 -22.75
C ASP A 176 6.24 -6.73 -22.89
N ARG A 177 6.68 -6.18 -21.76
CA ARG A 177 7.83 -5.29 -21.65
C ARG A 177 8.53 -5.49 -20.33
N ILE A 178 9.84 -5.24 -20.33
CA ILE A 178 10.68 -5.37 -19.14
C ILE A 178 10.53 -4.12 -18.27
N PHE A 179 10.04 -4.31 -17.04
CA PHE A 179 9.95 -3.27 -16.01
C PHE A 179 11.03 -3.52 -14.96
N HIS A 180 11.95 -2.56 -14.82
CA HIS A 180 13.05 -2.65 -13.87
C HIS A 180 12.63 -2.03 -12.54
N THR A 181 12.72 -2.81 -11.46
CA THR A 181 12.44 -2.37 -10.09
C THR A 181 13.73 -2.31 -9.25
N VAL A 182 14.86 -1.97 -9.87
CA VAL A 182 16.20 -1.96 -9.25
C VAL A 182 16.26 -1.06 -8.02
N THR A 183 16.82 -1.56 -6.92
CA THR A 183 16.97 -0.82 -5.67
C THR A 183 18.11 0.23 -5.68
N THR A 184 18.29 0.98 -4.58
CA THR A 184 19.26 2.08 -4.50
C THR A 184 20.71 1.58 -4.57
N THR A 185 21.06 0.50 -3.84
CA THR A 185 22.44 -0.02 -3.78
C THR A 185 22.85 -0.72 -5.07
N ASP A 186 21.92 -1.34 -5.78
CA ASP A 186 22.20 -2.06 -7.02
C ASP A 186 22.34 -1.13 -8.23
N ASP A 187 21.81 0.09 -8.11
CA ASP A 187 21.90 1.10 -9.14
C ASP A 187 23.36 1.51 -9.42
N PRO A 188 23.88 1.28 -10.65
CA PRO A 188 25.27 1.58 -10.99
C PRO A 188 25.55 3.10 -11.02
N ILE A 189 24.55 3.91 -11.36
CA ILE A 189 24.68 5.37 -11.39
C ILE A 189 24.69 5.92 -9.97
N VAL A 190 23.82 5.44 -9.07
CA VAL A 190 23.87 5.83 -7.65
C VAL A 190 25.22 5.45 -7.04
N ARG A 191 25.73 4.24 -7.30
CA ARG A 191 27.07 3.82 -6.84
C ARG A 191 28.18 4.74 -7.36
N LYS A 192 28.11 5.19 -8.61
CA LYS A 192 29.06 6.15 -9.19
C LYS A 192 28.94 7.53 -8.53
N LEU A 193 27.72 8.07 -8.44
CA LEU A 193 27.42 9.36 -7.83
C LEU A 193 27.79 9.38 -6.36
N SER A 194 27.67 8.25 -5.66
CA SER A 194 28.03 8.16 -4.26
C SER A 194 29.49 8.53 -3.98
N LYS A 195 30.38 8.40 -4.96
CA LYS A 195 31.81 8.73 -4.80
C LYS A 195 32.09 10.23 -4.97
N THR A 196 31.17 10.99 -5.57
CA THR A 196 31.40 12.38 -6.00
C THR A 196 30.43 13.38 -5.39
N GLU A 197 29.15 13.01 -5.23
CA GLU A 197 28.08 13.93 -4.82
C GLU A 197 27.13 13.29 -3.81
N GLY A 198 26.57 14.12 -2.92
CA GLY A 198 25.54 13.70 -1.98
C GLY A 198 26.06 13.03 -0.72
N ASN A 199 25.15 12.84 0.23
CA ASN A 199 25.34 11.98 1.40
C ASN A 199 24.09 11.19 1.79
N VAL A 200 22.98 11.37 1.07
CA VAL A 200 21.78 10.55 1.21
C VAL A 200 21.35 10.09 -0.17
N TYR A 201 21.11 8.80 -0.34
CA TYR A 201 20.74 8.19 -1.62
C TYR A 201 19.45 7.40 -1.48
N ALA A 202 18.54 7.54 -2.44
CA ALA A 202 17.27 6.83 -2.47
C ALA A 202 16.68 6.76 -3.89
N THR A 203 15.62 5.97 -4.07
CA THR A 203 14.72 6.07 -5.23
C THR A 203 13.45 6.85 -4.87
N ASP A 204 12.78 7.42 -5.86
CA ASP A 204 11.51 8.12 -5.69
C ASP A 204 10.41 7.27 -5.04
N ALA A 205 10.33 5.97 -5.32
CA ALA A 205 9.38 5.04 -4.69
C ALA A 205 9.61 4.92 -3.16
N ILE A 206 10.87 4.84 -2.74
CA ILE A 206 11.29 4.78 -1.34
C ILE A 206 10.98 6.12 -0.66
N LEU A 207 11.38 7.24 -1.28
CA LEU A 207 11.10 8.58 -0.75
C LEU A 207 9.60 8.86 -0.64
N ALA A 208 8.82 8.51 -1.65
CA ALA A 208 7.37 8.69 -1.65
C ALA A 208 6.70 7.92 -0.51
N THR A 209 7.18 6.72 -0.20
CA THR A 209 6.69 5.91 0.93
C THR A 209 6.96 6.58 2.28
N ILE A 210 8.18 7.10 2.48
CA ILE A 210 8.54 7.85 3.70
C ILE A 210 7.74 9.16 3.81
N MET A 211 7.73 9.96 2.74
CA MET A 211 7.07 11.26 2.70
C MET A 211 5.56 11.18 2.93
N CYS A 212 4.93 10.08 2.49
CA CYS A 212 3.49 9.85 2.63
C CYS A 212 3.12 8.91 3.79
N CYS A 213 4.06 8.57 4.68
CA CYS A 213 3.87 7.55 5.71
C CYS A 213 2.63 7.76 6.59
N THR A 214 2.25 9.01 6.86
CA THR A 214 1.07 9.36 7.71
C THR A 214 -0.27 8.95 7.10
N ARG A 215 -0.30 8.59 5.81
CA ARG A 215 -1.48 8.08 5.10
C ARG A 215 -1.49 6.55 4.98
N SER A 216 -0.40 5.89 5.32
CA SER A 216 -0.28 4.43 5.19
C SER A 216 -1.09 3.71 6.27
N ASN A 217 -1.79 2.65 5.86
CA ASN A 217 -2.54 1.76 6.75
C ASN A 217 -1.85 0.39 6.82
N TYR A 218 -1.46 -0.16 5.67
CA TYR A 218 -0.73 -1.42 5.61
C TYR A 218 0.73 -1.26 6.09
N SER A 219 1.32 -2.37 6.53
CA SER A 219 2.72 -2.40 6.93
C SER A 219 3.62 -2.26 5.72
N TRP A 220 4.73 -1.57 5.89
CA TRP A 220 5.84 -1.49 4.94
C TRP A 220 7.12 -1.31 5.74
N ASP A 221 8.25 -1.65 5.13
CA ASP A 221 9.57 -1.46 5.70
C ASP A 221 10.57 -1.02 4.63
N ILE A 222 11.59 -0.28 5.07
CA ILE A 222 12.68 0.26 4.28
C ILE A 222 13.97 0.01 5.06
N VAL A 223 14.97 -0.54 4.39
CA VAL A 223 16.31 -0.76 4.94
C VAL A 223 17.09 0.54 4.79
N ILE A 224 17.88 0.90 5.80
CA ILE A 224 18.74 2.07 5.76
C ILE A 224 20.14 1.60 6.12
N GLU A 225 21.07 1.70 5.19
CA GLU A 225 22.47 1.37 5.42
C GLU A 225 23.28 2.66 5.63
N LYS A 226 23.98 2.74 6.76
CA LYS A 226 24.87 3.86 7.07
C LYS A 226 26.33 3.44 6.93
N ILE A 227 27.06 4.12 6.04
CA ILE A 227 28.48 3.89 5.78
C ILE A 227 29.21 5.24 5.86
N GLY A 228 29.97 5.46 6.94
CA GLY A 228 30.56 6.75 7.26
C GLY A 228 29.50 7.84 7.38
N ASP A 229 29.66 8.91 6.61
CA ASP A 229 28.71 10.04 6.56
C ASP A 229 27.62 9.87 5.50
N LYS A 230 27.41 8.66 4.97
CA LYS A 230 26.44 8.38 3.90
C LYS A 230 25.31 7.48 4.37
N LEU A 231 24.10 7.78 3.89
CA LEU A 231 22.91 6.96 4.07
C LEU A 231 22.40 6.45 2.72
N PHE A 232 22.16 5.15 2.64
CA PHE A 232 21.49 4.51 1.51
C PHE A 232 20.14 4.01 2.01
N PHE A 233 19.06 4.57 1.49
CA PHE A 233 17.71 4.08 1.73
C PHE A 233 17.37 3.07 0.66
N ASP A 234 17.06 1.85 1.08
CA ASP A 234 16.97 0.68 0.23
C ASP A 234 15.68 -0.10 0.51
N LYS A 235 15.22 -0.90 -0.45
CA LYS A 235 14.06 -1.78 -0.30
C LYS A 235 14.50 -3.24 -0.43
N ARG A 236 13.75 -4.15 0.18
CA ARG A 236 14.02 -5.59 0.05
C ARG A 236 13.41 -6.10 -1.26
N ASP A 237 14.20 -6.78 -2.09
CA ASP A 237 13.75 -7.25 -3.41
C ASP A 237 12.66 -8.34 -3.31
N ASN A 238 12.73 -9.21 -2.30
CA ASN A 238 11.78 -10.32 -2.12
C ASN A 238 10.48 -9.90 -1.41
N THR A 239 10.00 -8.67 -1.62
CA THR A 239 8.82 -8.14 -0.90
C THR A 239 7.75 -7.55 -1.81
N GLU A 240 6.56 -7.35 -1.24
CA GLU A 240 5.43 -6.68 -1.90
C GLU A 240 5.59 -5.15 -2.01
N PHE A 241 6.79 -4.59 -1.82
CA PHE A 241 7.00 -3.13 -1.77
C PHE A 241 6.52 -2.41 -3.03
N ASP A 242 6.74 -3.01 -4.20
CA ASP A 242 6.34 -2.47 -5.51
C ASP A 242 4.86 -2.73 -5.84
N LEU A 243 4.14 -3.52 -5.04
CA LEU A 243 2.74 -3.79 -5.27
C LEU A 243 1.86 -2.58 -4.91
N LEU A 244 0.88 -2.30 -5.78
CA LEU A 244 -0.03 -1.18 -5.60
C LEU A 244 -1.20 -1.58 -4.71
N THR A 245 -1.30 -0.99 -3.52
CA THR A 245 -2.41 -1.26 -2.61
C THR A 245 -3.77 -0.84 -3.20
N VAL A 246 -4.83 -1.58 -2.87
CA VAL A 246 -6.19 -1.32 -3.36
C VAL A 246 -7.15 -1.18 -2.18
N ASN A 247 -7.89 -0.06 -2.15
CA ASN A 247 -8.84 0.28 -1.10
C ASN A 247 -8.24 0.28 0.32
N GLU A 248 -6.93 0.49 0.44
CA GLU A 248 -6.17 0.46 1.70
C GLU A 248 -6.74 1.38 2.79
N THR A 249 -7.15 2.59 2.40
CA THR A 249 -7.62 3.64 3.33
C THR A 249 -9.15 3.77 3.35
N SER A 250 -9.85 2.79 2.79
CA SER A 250 -11.30 2.70 2.89
C SER A 250 -11.75 2.45 4.33
N VAL A 251 -13.03 2.68 4.62
CA VAL A 251 -13.59 2.44 5.96
C VAL A 251 -13.50 0.96 6.32
N GLU A 252 -13.69 0.09 5.34
CA GLU A 252 -13.58 -1.37 5.45
C GLU A 252 -12.68 -1.85 4.30
N PRO A 253 -11.35 -1.92 4.52
CA PRO A 253 -10.42 -2.45 3.52
C PRO A 253 -10.72 -3.91 3.18
N PRO A 254 -10.39 -4.39 1.97
CA PRO A 254 -10.62 -5.80 1.59
C PRO A 254 -10.08 -6.77 2.65
N GLN A 255 -10.89 -7.77 3.02
CA GLN A 255 -10.57 -8.75 4.08
C GLN A 255 -10.64 -10.20 3.58
N ASP A 256 -10.88 -10.40 2.29
CA ASP A 256 -11.03 -11.73 1.70
C ASP A 256 -9.72 -12.53 1.82
N ASP A 257 -9.84 -13.85 2.00
CA ASP A 257 -8.70 -14.76 2.15
C ASP A 257 -7.99 -15.01 0.81
N GLY A 258 -6.76 -15.53 0.84
CA GLY A 258 -5.84 -15.61 -0.31
C GLY A 258 -6.39 -16.28 -1.58
N ASN A 259 -7.31 -17.24 -1.45
CA ASN A 259 -7.94 -17.91 -2.59
C ASN A 259 -9.02 -17.07 -3.29
N SER A 260 -9.46 -15.97 -2.69
CA SER A 260 -10.42 -15.04 -3.31
C SER A 260 -9.72 -14.16 -4.33
N LEU A 261 -10.34 -13.94 -5.48
CA LEU A 261 -9.87 -12.94 -6.45
C LEU A 261 -9.84 -11.51 -5.89
N ASN A 262 -10.55 -11.26 -4.79
CA ASN A 262 -10.62 -9.95 -4.13
C ASN A 262 -9.82 -9.90 -2.82
N SER A 263 -8.91 -10.86 -2.60
CA SER A 263 -7.94 -10.78 -1.50
C SER A 263 -7.04 -9.56 -1.69
N PRO A 264 -6.54 -8.93 -0.61
CA PRO A 264 -5.67 -7.75 -0.71
C PRO A 264 -4.47 -7.97 -1.63
N ARG A 265 -3.83 -9.15 -1.54
CA ARG A 265 -2.68 -9.53 -2.36
C ARG A 265 -3.05 -9.67 -3.84
N ASN A 266 -4.14 -10.40 -4.16
CA ASN A 266 -4.56 -10.58 -5.55
C ASN A 266 -5.00 -9.26 -6.19
N LEU A 267 -5.69 -8.39 -5.45
CA LEU A 267 -6.03 -7.05 -5.92
C LEU A 267 -4.79 -6.19 -6.15
N ALA A 268 -3.76 -6.32 -5.32
CA ALA A 268 -2.52 -5.58 -5.49
C ALA A 268 -1.72 -6.05 -6.72
N LEU A 269 -1.63 -7.37 -6.94
CA LEU A 269 -1.06 -7.96 -8.15
C LEU A 269 -1.80 -7.49 -9.41
N GLU A 270 -3.13 -7.56 -9.40
CA GLU A 270 -3.96 -7.08 -10.50
C GLU A 270 -3.77 -5.58 -10.75
N ALA A 271 -3.73 -4.76 -9.70
CA ALA A 271 -3.55 -3.31 -9.83
C ALA A 271 -2.17 -2.95 -10.42
N THR A 272 -1.11 -3.63 -9.98
CA THR A 272 0.24 -3.47 -10.54
C THR A 272 0.28 -3.89 -12.01
N PHE A 273 -0.30 -5.04 -12.35
CA PHE A 273 -0.43 -5.49 -13.74
C PHE A 273 -1.19 -4.49 -14.61
N ILE A 274 -2.32 -3.97 -14.13
CA ILE A 274 -3.09 -2.92 -14.84
C ILE A 274 -2.22 -1.69 -15.05
N ASN A 275 -1.47 -1.26 -14.03
CA ASN A 275 -0.65 -0.06 -14.10
C ASN A 275 0.51 -0.21 -15.10
N HIS A 276 1.17 -1.36 -15.13
CA HIS A 276 2.21 -1.69 -16.12
C HIS A 276 1.66 -1.68 -17.54
N ASN A 277 0.54 -2.37 -17.80
CA ASN A 277 -0.05 -2.41 -19.13
C ASN A 277 -0.54 -1.03 -19.58
N PHE A 278 -1.25 -0.31 -18.70
CA PHE A 278 -1.80 1.00 -19.04
C PHE A 278 -0.70 2.01 -19.35
N SER A 279 0.40 2.02 -18.59
CA SER A 279 1.49 2.99 -18.79
C SER A 279 2.12 2.88 -20.17
N GLN A 280 2.16 1.68 -20.76
CA GLN A 280 2.71 1.44 -22.09
C GLN A 280 1.65 1.53 -23.20
N GLN A 281 0.42 1.07 -22.94
CA GLN A 281 -0.64 1.01 -23.96
C GLN A 281 -1.07 2.38 -24.48
N VAL A 282 -0.99 3.39 -23.64
CA VAL A 282 -1.35 4.77 -24.00
C VAL A 282 -0.25 5.51 -24.75
N LEU A 283 0.84 4.82 -25.08
CA LEU A 283 1.99 5.36 -25.80
C LEU A 283 2.00 4.89 -27.24
N LYS A 284 2.80 5.59 -28.05
CA LYS A 284 2.99 5.26 -29.45
C LYS A 284 4.24 4.41 -29.64
N SER A 285 4.11 3.11 -29.38
CA SER A 285 5.24 2.18 -29.40
C SER A 285 5.93 1.98 -30.74
N ASN A 286 5.27 2.34 -31.85
CA ASN A 286 5.82 2.22 -33.20
C ASN A 286 6.41 3.55 -33.72
N GLU A 287 6.50 4.59 -32.90
CA GLU A 287 7.11 5.87 -33.25
C GLU A 287 8.49 6.03 -32.57
N PRO A 288 9.40 6.86 -33.14
CA PRO A 288 10.70 7.13 -32.54
C PRO A 288 10.57 7.68 -31.12
N ARG A 289 11.38 7.13 -30.20
CA ARG A 289 11.45 7.59 -28.80
C ARG A 289 12.20 8.91 -28.68
N TYR A 290 11.83 9.71 -27.70
CA TYR A 290 12.67 10.78 -27.17
C TYR A 290 13.82 10.15 -26.38
N LYS A 291 15.07 10.34 -26.81
CA LYS A 291 16.25 9.81 -26.13
C LYS A 291 16.93 10.89 -25.30
N PHE A 292 17.32 10.55 -24.06
CA PHE A 292 18.25 11.36 -23.28
C PHE A 292 19.69 11.16 -23.75
N GLU A 293 20.63 11.90 -23.14
CA GLU A 293 22.05 11.83 -23.49
C GLU A 293 22.64 10.44 -23.19
N GLU A 294 22.24 9.83 -22.07
CA GLU A 294 22.67 8.51 -21.66
C GLU A 294 21.59 7.45 -21.90
N GLY A 295 22.02 6.23 -22.23
CA GLY A 295 21.14 5.05 -22.34
C GLY A 295 20.54 4.64 -20.99
N ASN A 296 19.60 3.69 -21.01
CA ASN A 296 19.05 3.13 -19.77
C ASN A 296 20.17 2.32 -19.06
N PRO A 297 20.49 2.62 -17.78
CA PRO A 297 21.63 2.01 -17.10
C PRO A 297 21.42 0.56 -16.65
N PHE A 298 20.22 0.00 -16.85
CA PHE A 298 19.84 -1.33 -16.38
C PHE A 298 19.78 -2.39 -17.47
N ILE A 299 20.06 -2.01 -18.72
CA ILE A 299 19.93 -2.89 -19.88
C ILE A 299 21.20 -2.87 -20.73
N SER A 300 21.37 -3.94 -21.49
CA SER A 300 22.29 -3.99 -22.62
C SER A 300 21.68 -3.35 -23.88
N GLU A 301 22.50 -3.05 -24.89
CA GLU A 301 22.01 -2.49 -26.16
C GLU A 301 21.02 -3.41 -26.90
N GLU A 302 21.11 -4.72 -26.67
CA GLU A 302 20.24 -5.73 -27.30
C GLU A 302 18.81 -5.69 -26.75
N GLU A 303 18.62 -5.23 -25.51
CA GLU A 303 17.35 -5.19 -24.79
C GLU A 303 16.60 -3.85 -24.93
N GLU A 304 17.13 -2.89 -25.71
CA GLU A 304 16.53 -1.56 -25.89
C GLU A 304 15.11 -1.62 -26.52
N GLY A 305 14.83 -2.68 -27.30
CA GLY A 305 13.53 -2.92 -27.93
C GLY A 305 12.44 -3.40 -26.95
N ASP A 306 12.82 -4.21 -25.96
CA ASP A 306 11.90 -4.92 -25.07
C ASP A 306 11.63 -4.16 -23.76
N VAL A 307 12.43 -3.14 -23.46
CA VAL A 307 12.27 -2.33 -22.25
C VAL A 307 11.04 -1.42 -22.31
N ALA A 308 10.37 -1.28 -21.15
CA ALA A 308 9.33 -0.27 -20.94
C ALA A 308 9.83 1.14 -21.29
N SER A 309 8.94 1.99 -21.78
CA SER A 309 9.18 3.43 -21.89
C SER A 309 9.36 3.99 -20.49
N VAL A 310 10.61 4.34 -20.16
CA VAL A 310 10.98 4.94 -18.88
C VAL A 310 12.28 5.72 -19.05
N ALA A 311 12.36 6.86 -18.37
CA ALA A 311 13.60 7.59 -18.22
C ALA A 311 13.85 7.92 -16.76
N TYR A 312 15.11 7.90 -16.39
CA TYR A 312 15.58 8.14 -15.04
C TYR A 312 16.27 9.50 -14.97
N ARG A 313 15.85 10.35 -14.04
CA ARG A 313 16.55 11.58 -13.66
C ARG A 313 17.16 11.44 -12.29
N TYR A 314 18.47 11.58 -12.21
CA TYR A 314 19.19 11.66 -10.95
C TYR A 314 19.25 13.12 -10.54
N ARG A 315 18.55 13.44 -9.46
CA ARG A 315 18.35 14.82 -9.00
C ARG A 315 18.95 15.01 -7.63
N LYS A 316 19.44 16.22 -7.36
CA LYS A 316 19.95 16.61 -6.04
C LYS A 316 19.12 17.70 -5.38
N TRP A 317 19.01 17.60 -4.05
CA TRP A 317 18.39 18.59 -3.18
C TRP A 317 19.30 18.90 -2.00
N ASP A 318 19.49 20.19 -1.73
CA ASP A 318 20.05 20.66 -0.47
C ASP A 318 18.91 20.76 0.57
N LEU A 319 18.99 19.93 1.61
CA LEU A 319 18.02 19.88 2.69
C LEU A 319 18.48 20.68 3.92
N ASN A 320 19.45 21.60 3.75
CA ASN A 320 20.15 22.37 4.78
C ASN A 320 21.04 21.51 5.70
N ASN A 321 21.78 22.13 6.61
CA ASN A 321 22.64 21.47 7.62
C ASN A 321 23.56 20.37 7.03
N GLY A 322 24.09 20.61 5.83
CA GLY A 322 25.02 19.70 5.17
C GLY A 322 24.40 18.41 4.64
N ILE A 323 23.07 18.30 4.57
CA ILE A 323 22.40 17.13 3.98
C ILE A 323 22.10 17.41 2.51
N VAL A 324 22.70 16.59 1.64
CA VAL A 324 22.51 16.62 0.20
C VAL A 324 21.93 15.29 -0.24
N LEU A 325 20.63 15.31 -0.55
CA LEU A 325 19.89 14.16 -1.06
C LEU A 325 20.17 14.03 -2.56
N VAL A 326 20.50 12.83 -3.00
CA VAL A 326 20.52 12.42 -4.41
C VAL A 326 19.49 11.32 -4.59
N ALA A 327 18.53 11.51 -5.50
CA ALA A 327 17.51 10.51 -5.73
C ALA A 327 17.31 10.21 -7.22
N ARG A 328 17.08 8.93 -7.54
CA ARG A 328 16.60 8.51 -8.85
C ARG A 328 15.10 8.74 -8.94
N CYS A 329 14.67 9.56 -9.89
CA CYS A 329 13.28 9.84 -10.20
C CYS A 329 12.94 9.32 -11.60
N GLU A 330 11.66 9.06 -11.86
CA GLU A 330 11.21 8.51 -13.14
C GLU A 330 10.23 9.41 -13.92
N HIS A 331 10.31 9.33 -15.24
CA HIS A 331 9.23 9.73 -16.15
C HIS A 331 8.80 8.54 -16.99
N ASP A 332 7.50 8.47 -17.30
CA ASP A 332 6.92 7.36 -18.05
C ASP A 332 6.84 7.68 -19.56
N ALA A 333 6.65 8.95 -19.93
CA ALA A 333 6.47 9.36 -21.32
C ALA A 333 6.73 10.85 -21.57
N VAL A 334 6.71 11.23 -22.85
CA VAL A 334 6.69 12.64 -23.31
C VAL A 334 5.43 12.97 -24.10
N MET A 335 5.04 14.23 -24.11
CA MET A 335 3.96 14.74 -24.97
C MET A 335 4.33 16.12 -25.52
N GLN A 336 3.99 16.37 -26.78
CA GLN A 336 4.12 17.71 -27.35
C GLN A 336 3.01 18.63 -26.84
N GLY A 337 3.38 19.72 -26.17
CA GLY A 337 2.49 20.77 -25.73
C GLY A 337 1.95 21.62 -26.90
N PRO A 338 1.07 22.61 -26.61
CA PRO A 338 0.46 23.47 -27.63
C PRO A 338 1.47 24.24 -28.51
N ASN A 339 2.65 24.56 -27.97
CA ASN A 339 3.70 25.31 -28.64
C ASN A 339 4.86 24.44 -29.15
N ASN A 340 4.64 23.12 -29.35
CA ASN A 340 5.69 22.13 -29.60
C ASN A 340 6.74 21.99 -28.48
N GLU A 341 6.44 22.51 -27.28
CA GLU A 341 7.25 22.29 -26.09
C GLU A 341 7.11 20.84 -25.63
N THR A 342 8.22 20.14 -25.36
CA THR A 342 8.20 18.79 -24.82
C THR A 342 7.78 18.83 -23.35
N GLN A 343 6.71 18.12 -23.01
CA GLN A 343 6.22 17.94 -21.65
C GLN A 343 6.51 16.52 -21.17
N PHE A 344 7.01 16.38 -19.95
CA PHE A 344 7.28 15.09 -19.31
C PHE A 344 6.08 14.64 -18.48
N LEU A 345 5.78 13.35 -18.56
CA LEU A 345 4.58 12.76 -17.96
C LEU A 345 4.96 11.71 -16.92
N THR A 346 4.22 11.73 -15.81
CA THR A 346 4.03 10.55 -14.96
C THR A 346 2.65 9.95 -15.27
N ILE A 347 2.57 8.66 -15.57
CA ILE A 347 1.37 7.95 -16.00
C ILE A 347 1.07 6.82 -15.02
N LYS A 348 -0.08 6.89 -14.34
CA LYS A 348 -0.52 5.86 -13.38
C LYS A 348 -1.98 5.46 -13.65
N ALA A 349 -2.40 4.28 -13.23
CA ALA A 349 -3.74 3.75 -13.46
C ALA A 349 -4.51 3.54 -12.16
N LEU A 350 -5.67 4.18 -12.04
CA LEU A 350 -6.67 3.84 -11.05
C LEU A 350 -7.44 2.60 -11.53
N ASN A 351 -7.74 1.69 -10.61
CA ASN A 351 -8.45 0.44 -10.90
C ASN A 351 -9.78 0.31 -10.14
N GLU A 352 -10.86 -0.08 -10.84
CA GLU A 352 -12.15 -0.48 -10.28
C GLU A 352 -12.32 -2.00 -10.43
N TRP A 353 -12.52 -2.69 -9.31
CA TRP A 353 -12.76 -4.13 -9.26
C TRP A 353 -14.27 -4.43 -9.14
N ASP A 354 -14.83 -4.42 -7.92
CA ASP A 354 -16.27 -4.54 -7.66
C ASP A 354 -16.73 -3.33 -6.83
N SER A 355 -17.39 -2.37 -7.47
CA SER A 355 -17.84 -1.14 -6.82
C SER A 355 -18.89 -1.36 -5.72
N LYS A 356 -19.66 -2.45 -5.79
CA LYS A 356 -20.68 -2.76 -4.77
C LYS A 356 -20.02 -3.32 -3.51
N LEU A 357 -19.08 -4.26 -3.67
CA LEU A 357 -18.31 -4.81 -2.56
C LEU A 357 -17.36 -3.78 -1.95
N ALA A 358 -16.73 -2.94 -2.78
CA ALA A 358 -15.86 -1.85 -2.34
C ALA A 358 -16.62 -0.69 -1.64
N ASN A 359 -17.96 -0.73 -1.63
CA ASN A 359 -18.81 0.39 -1.22
C ASN A 359 -18.41 1.71 -1.90
N GLY A 360 -18.14 1.62 -3.21
CA GLY A 360 -17.66 2.68 -4.07
C GLY A 360 -18.74 3.22 -5.00
N VAL A 361 -18.34 4.20 -5.82
CA VAL A 361 -19.18 4.77 -6.87
C VAL A 361 -18.93 4.00 -8.15
N GLU A 362 -19.98 3.53 -8.83
CA GLU A 362 -19.84 2.77 -10.09
C GLU A 362 -19.38 3.67 -11.25
N TRP A 363 -18.18 3.41 -11.79
CA TRP A 363 -17.51 4.31 -12.72
C TRP A 363 -18.23 4.45 -14.05
N ARG A 364 -18.72 3.35 -14.63
CA ARG A 364 -19.46 3.35 -15.92
C ARG A 364 -20.68 4.28 -15.92
N GLN A 365 -21.31 4.48 -14.77
CA GLN A 365 -22.46 5.37 -14.63
C GLN A 365 -22.07 6.82 -14.33
N LYS A 366 -20.90 7.04 -13.72
CA LYS A 366 -20.59 8.29 -13.01
C LYS A 366 -19.38 9.05 -13.55
N LEU A 367 -18.47 8.43 -14.30
CA LEU A 367 -17.28 9.12 -14.83
C LEU A 367 -17.61 10.28 -15.77
N ASP A 368 -18.65 10.14 -16.60
CA ASP A 368 -19.05 11.19 -17.56
C ASP A 368 -19.78 12.37 -16.89
N THR A 369 -20.58 12.10 -15.87
CA THR A 369 -21.48 13.10 -15.27
C THR A 369 -21.01 13.63 -13.91
N GLN A 370 -20.23 12.84 -13.18
CA GLN A 370 -19.83 13.07 -11.79
C GLN A 370 -18.35 12.70 -11.56
N ARG A 371 -17.47 13.07 -12.50
CA ARG A 371 -16.03 12.77 -12.44
C ARG A 371 -15.38 13.17 -11.11
N GLY A 372 -15.74 14.34 -10.58
CA GLY A 372 -15.24 14.81 -9.28
C GLY A 372 -15.67 13.92 -8.11
N ALA A 373 -16.86 13.29 -8.16
CA ALA A 373 -17.32 12.36 -7.14
C ALA A 373 -16.57 11.03 -7.21
N VAL A 374 -16.29 10.53 -8.42
CA VAL A 374 -15.45 9.34 -8.62
C VAL A 374 -14.05 9.59 -8.03
N LEU A 375 -13.40 10.69 -8.42
CA LEU A 375 -12.08 11.04 -7.89
C LEU A 375 -12.10 11.20 -6.36
N ALA A 376 -13.10 11.90 -5.80
CA ALA A 376 -13.19 12.07 -4.35
C ALA A 376 -13.36 10.74 -3.61
N ASN A 377 -14.07 9.76 -4.19
CA ASN A 377 -14.16 8.42 -3.66
C ASN A 377 -12.79 7.71 -3.70
N GLU A 378 -12.06 7.81 -4.81
CA GLU A 378 -10.73 7.21 -4.95
C GLU A 378 -9.71 7.85 -4.01
N LEU A 379 -9.74 9.17 -3.85
CA LEU A 379 -8.88 9.88 -2.90
C LEU A 379 -9.09 9.44 -1.45
N ARG A 380 -10.32 9.07 -1.09
CA ARG A 380 -10.64 8.56 0.24
C ARG A 380 -10.17 7.12 0.42
N ASN A 381 -10.40 6.25 -0.58
CA ASN A 381 -10.15 4.81 -0.46
C ASN A 381 -8.70 4.41 -0.76
N ASN A 382 -7.97 5.23 -1.52
CA ASN A 382 -6.60 4.96 -1.99
C ASN A 382 -5.65 6.11 -1.62
N ALA A 383 -5.85 6.74 -0.45
CA ALA A 383 -5.20 8.00 -0.09
C ALA A 383 -3.67 7.93 -0.07
N CYS A 384 -3.09 6.80 0.40
CA CYS A 384 -1.65 6.60 0.41
C CYS A 384 -1.10 6.40 -1.01
N LYS A 385 -1.73 5.54 -1.81
CA LYS A 385 -1.34 5.26 -3.21
C LYS A 385 -1.29 6.55 -4.05
N LEU A 386 -2.36 7.35 -4.04
CA LEU A 386 -2.41 8.58 -4.83
C LEU A 386 -1.42 9.64 -4.32
N ALA A 387 -1.18 9.71 -3.01
CA ALA A 387 -0.17 10.60 -2.45
C ALA A 387 1.24 10.20 -2.91
N LYS A 388 1.59 8.90 -2.87
CA LYS A 388 2.89 8.40 -3.35
C LYS A 388 3.13 8.76 -4.81
N TRP A 389 2.16 8.52 -5.69
CA TRP A 389 2.27 8.88 -7.11
C TRP A 389 2.43 10.38 -7.34
N THR A 390 1.75 11.19 -6.53
CA THR A 390 1.88 12.65 -6.62
C THR A 390 3.27 13.11 -6.19
N VAL A 391 3.82 12.52 -5.11
CA VAL A 391 5.20 12.80 -4.67
C VAL A 391 6.21 12.37 -5.73
N GLN A 392 6.06 11.18 -6.33
CA GLN A 392 6.93 10.74 -7.43
C GLN A 392 6.95 11.75 -8.59
N ALA A 393 5.77 12.20 -9.04
CA ALA A 393 5.66 13.19 -10.10
C ALA A 393 6.28 14.56 -9.72
N LEU A 394 6.16 14.98 -8.46
CA LEU A 394 6.77 16.21 -7.94
C LEU A 394 8.30 16.10 -7.85
N LEU A 395 8.82 14.99 -7.34
CA LEU A 395 10.26 14.75 -7.23
C LEU A 395 10.91 14.67 -8.62
N ALA A 396 10.26 14.01 -9.57
CA ALA A 396 10.71 13.92 -10.96
C ALA A 396 10.66 15.26 -11.70
N GLY A 397 9.86 16.22 -11.21
CA GLY A 397 9.60 17.47 -11.93
C GLY A 397 8.74 17.26 -13.18
N SER A 398 7.81 16.30 -13.15
CA SER A 398 6.91 16.03 -14.26
C SER A 398 5.97 17.22 -14.51
N ASP A 399 5.77 17.58 -15.77
CA ASP A 399 4.85 18.65 -16.15
C ASP A 399 3.39 18.26 -15.89
N GLN A 400 3.07 16.99 -16.12
CA GLN A 400 1.73 16.46 -16.00
C GLN A 400 1.73 15.07 -15.33
N LEU A 401 0.74 14.86 -14.48
CA LEU A 401 0.36 13.56 -13.95
C LEU A 401 -0.92 13.12 -14.68
N LYS A 402 -0.85 12.00 -15.40
CA LYS A 402 -1.98 11.41 -16.12
C LYS A 402 -2.47 10.16 -15.39
N PHE A 403 -3.78 10.09 -15.19
CA PHE A 403 -4.48 8.93 -14.64
C PHE A 403 -5.30 8.23 -15.71
N GLY A 404 -5.19 6.91 -15.76
CA GLY A 404 -6.16 6.03 -16.41
C GLY A 404 -7.24 5.58 -15.43
N TYR A 405 -8.49 5.53 -15.88
CA TYR A 405 -9.57 4.85 -15.16
C TYR A 405 -9.81 3.50 -15.83
N VAL A 406 -9.30 2.44 -15.21
CA VAL A 406 -9.42 1.07 -15.70
C VAL A 406 -10.36 0.27 -14.82
N SER A 407 -11.32 -0.43 -15.41
CA SER A 407 -12.29 -1.27 -14.68
C SER A 407 -12.26 -2.68 -15.24
N ARG A 408 -12.54 -3.69 -14.40
CA ARG A 408 -12.79 -5.06 -14.89
C ARG A 408 -13.93 -5.04 -15.91
N ALA A 409 -13.83 -5.88 -16.94
CA ALA A 409 -14.91 -6.05 -17.91
C ALA A 409 -16.15 -6.67 -17.25
N MET A 410 -15.93 -7.66 -16.38
CA MET A 410 -16.94 -8.24 -15.49
C MET A 410 -16.39 -8.28 -14.07
N VAL A 411 -17.20 -7.90 -13.07
CA VAL A 411 -16.73 -7.75 -11.67
C VAL A 411 -16.12 -9.02 -11.05
N ARG A 412 -16.50 -10.20 -11.55
CA ARG A 412 -16.03 -11.52 -11.10
C ARG A 412 -14.88 -12.10 -11.94
N ASP A 413 -14.40 -11.36 -12.92
CA ASP A 413 -13.34 -11.78 -13.84
C ASP A 413 -12.20 -10.74 -13.80
N SER A 414 -11.08 -11.12 -13.18
CA SER A 414 -9.87 -10.30 -13.08
C SER A 414 -8.93 -10.45 -14.28
N SER A 415 -9.27 -11.24 -15.29
CA SER A 415 -8.42 -11.45 -16.47
C SER A 415 -8.60 -10.39 -17.57
N LYS A 416 -9.73 -9.67 -17.56
CA LYS A 416 -10.10 -8.73 -18.61
C LYS A 416 -10.47 -7.37 -18.05
N HIS A 417 -9.85 -6.33 -18.61
CA HIS A 417 -10.07 -4.94 -18.19
C HIS A 417 -10.37 -4.04 -19.37
N VAL A 418 -11.01 -2.92 -19.09
CA VAL A 418 -11.33 -1.86 -20.06
C VAL A 418 -10.95 -0.50 -19.49
N ILE A 419 -10.41 0.35 -20.36
CA ILE A 419 -10.09 1.74 -20.11
C ILE A 419 -11.36 2.55 -20.34
N LEU A 420 -11.88 3.16 -19.27
CA LEU A 420 -13.09 3.97 -19.28
C LEU A 420 -12.81 5.45 -19.58
N GLY A 421 -11.56 5.89 -19.43
CA GLY A 421 -11.14 7.23 -19.77
C GLY A 421 -9.81 7.61 -19.11
N THR A 422 -9.32 8.79 -19.44
CA THR A 422 -8.10 9.36 -18.85
C THR A 422 -8.39 10.73 -18.24
N GLN A 423 -7.52 11.16 -17.33
CA GLN A 423 -7.56 12.49 -16.77
C GLN A 423 -6.14 12.99 -16.52
N GLN A 424 -5.95 14.30 -16.65
CA GLN A 424 -4.65 14.93 -16.53
C GLN A 424 -4.70 16.02 -15.46
N TYR A 425 -3.61 16.13 -14.70
CA TYR A 425 -3.41 17.15 -13.68
C TYR A 425 -1.97 17.67 -13.72
N LYS A 426 -1.76 18.93 -13.33
CA LYS A 426 -0.42 19.35 -12.91
C LYS A 426 -0.13 18.80 -11.51
N PRO A 427 1.05 18.23 -11.23
CA PRO A 427 1.35 17.64 -9.93
C PRO A 427 1.15 18.60 -8.74
N ASN A 428 1.56 19.88 -8.87
CA ASN A 428 1.38 20.90 -7.83
C ASN A 428 -0.10 21.20 -7.53
N GLU A 429 -0.93 21.28 -8.57
CA GLU A 429 -2.37 21.51 -8.41
C GLU A 429 -3.05 20.29 -7.77
N PHE A 430 -2.66 19.09 -8.19
CA PHE A 430 -3.17 17.84 -7.62
C PHE A 430 -2.76 17.64 -6.17
N ALA A 431 -1.50 17.93 -5.81
CA ALA A 431 -1.01 17.91 -4.43
C ALA A 431 -1.88 18.78 -3.51
N THR A 432 -2.24 19.98 -3.97
CA THR A 432 -3.15 20.87 -3.26
C THR A 432 -4.55 20.26 -3.11
N GLN A 433 -5.10 19.67 -4.19
CA GLN A 433 -6.41 19.01 -4.15
C GLN A 433 -6.49 17.84 -3.16
N ILE A 434 -5.39 17.08 -3.02
CA ILE A 434 -5.31 15.91 -2.13
C ILE A 434 -4.78 16.27 -0.73
N ASN A 435 -4.65 17.56 -0.41
CA ASN A 435 -4.11 18.07 0.85
C ASN A 435 -2.71 17.51 1.20
N LEU A 436 -1.85 17.35 0.19
CA LEU A 436 -0.46 16.96 0.33
C LEU A 436 0.42 18.20 0.45
N ASN A 437 1.10 18.35 1.59
CA ASN A 437 2.02 19.46 1.83
C ASN A 437 3.47 18.98 1.70
N MET A 438 4.21 19.51 0.72
CA MET A 438 5.61 19.15 0.51
C MET A 438 6.52 19.60 1.65
N ASP A 439 6.23 20.68 2.36
CA ASP A 439 7.01 21.08 3.54
C ASP A 439 6.91 20.01 4.62
N ASN A 440 5.73 19.40 4.80
CA ASN A 440 5.55 18.29 5.74
C ASN A 440 6.26 17.02 5.26
N ALA A 441 6.14 16.68 3.98
CA ALA A 441 6.83 15.54 3.37
C ALA A 441 8.36 15.64 3.58
N TRP A 442 8.96 16.79 3.27
CA TRP A 442 10.38 17.07 3.51
C TRP A 442 10.73 17.06 4.99
N GLY A 443 9.86 17.61 5.84
CA GLY A 443 10.05 17.60 7.30
C GLY A 443 10.11 16.19 7.89
N ILE A 444 9.25 15.28 7.41
CA ILE A 444 9.26 13.86 7.80
C ILE A 444 10.56 13.19 7.36
N LEU A 445 10.92 13.32 6.09
CA LEU A 445 12.16 12.73 5.55
C LEU A 445 13.38 13.24 6.33
N ARG A 446 13.46 14.56 6.54
CA ARG A 446 14.57 15.19 7.24
C ARG A 446 14.71 14.70 8.68
N CYS A 447 13.60 14.54 9.39
CA CYS A 447 13.60 14.01 10.75
C CYS A 447 14.23 12.61 10.78
N ILE A 448 13.86 11.73 9.84
CA ILE A 448 14.40 10.37 9.75
C ILE A 448 15.90 10.39 9.43
N ILE A 449 16.31 11.22 8.45
CA ILE A 449 17.73 11.39 8.11
C ILE A 449 18.54 11.86 9.32
N ASP A 450 18.04 12.85 10.08
CA ASP A 450 18.75 13.38 11.26
C ASP A 450 18.90 12.36 12.39
N ILE A 451 17.94 11.45 12.53
CA ILE A 451 18.03 10.35 13.50
C ILE A 451 19.09 9.36 13.03
N CYS A 452 19.05 8.94 11.77
CA CYS A 452 19.97 7.95 11.20
C CYS A 452 21.41 8.47 11.15
N MET A 453 21.63 9.73 10.78
CA MET A 453 22.97 10.35 10.74
C MET A 453 23.67 10.38 12.11
N LYS A 454 22.91 10.35 13.22
CA LYS A 454 23.48 10.30 14.59
C LYS A 454 23.84 8.90 15.04
N GLN A 455 23.39 7.87 14.32
CA GLN A 455 23.69 6.49 14.67
C GLN A 455 25.08 6.09 14.16
N LYS A 456 25.54 4.92 14.62
CA LYS A 456 26.80 4.34 14.16
C LYS A 456 26.65 3.82 12.73
N ASP A 457 27.76 3.45 12.12
CA ASP A 457 27.69 2.71 10.86
C ASP A 457 27.08 1.32 11.11
N GLY A 458 26.30 0.83 10.14
CA GLY A 458 25.54 -0.41 10.26
C GLY A 458 24.21 -0.36 9.50
N LYS A 459 23.43 -1.43 9.61
CA LYS A 459 22.10 -1.56 9.00
C LYS A 459 20.98 -1.19 9.98
N TYR A 460 19.97 -0.51 9.45
CA TYR A 460 18.78 -0.09 10.18
C TYR A 460 17.53 -0.48 9.39
N LEU A 461 16.40 -0.59 10.09
CA LEU A 461 15.11 -0.81 9.46
C LEU A 461 14.08 0.19 9.98
N ILE A 462 13.48 0.96 9.07
CA ILE A 462 12.27 1.72 9.40
C ILE A 462 11.05 0.95 8.93
N MET A 463 10.07 0.76 9.82
CA MET A 463 8.84 0.04 9.50
C MET A 463 7.60 0.73 10.05
N LYS A 464 6.49 0.60 9.33
CA LYS A 464 5.15 0.98 9.80
C LYS A 464 4.52 -0.18 10.57
N ASP A 465 4.17 0.04 11.84
CA ASP A 465 3.42 -0.93 12.64
C ASP A 465 2.10 -1.33 11.95
N PRO A 466 1.82 -2.63 11.70
CA PRO A 466 0.63 -3.05 10.94
C PRO A 466 -0.71 -2.63 11.55
N ASN A 467 -0.77 -2.43 12.88
CA ASN A 467 -2.02 -2.24 13.62
C ASN A 467 -2.10 -0.90 14.34
N LYS A 468 -1.00 -0.14 14.42
CA LYS A 468 -0.93 1.18 15.07
C LYS A 468 -0.50 2.27 14.08
N PRO A 469 -1.02 3.51 14.22
CA PRO A 469 -0.62 4.64 13.37
C PRO A 469 0.73 5.23 13.83
N MET A 470 1.79 4.45 13.68
CA MET A 470 3.16 4.82 14.06
C MET A 470 4.19 4.09 13.20
N ILE A 471 5.36 4.69 13.05
CA ILE A 471 6.56 4.06 12.49
C ILE A 471 7.60 3.84 13.60
N ARG A 472 8.43 2.81 13.43
CA ARG A 472 9.55 2.50 14.33
C ARG A 472 10.83 2.35 13.53
N LEU A 473 11.91 2.86 14.09
CA LEU A 473 13.27 2.67 13.58
C LEU A 473 13.98 1.66 14.47
N TYR A 474 14.53 0.62 13.85
CA TYR A 474 15.29 -0.45 14.50
C TYR A 474 16.75 -0.41 14.06
N ASP A 475 17.63 -0.67 15.02
CA ASP A 475 19.00 -1.13 14.80
C ASP A 475 18.94 -2.66 14.61
N ILE A 476 19.48 -3.15 13.49
CA ILE A 476 19.43 -4.56 13.12
C ILE A 476 20.84 -5.10 12.87
N PRO A 477 21.13 -6.38 13.17
CA PRO A 477 22.41 -6.98 12.82
C PRO A 477 22.72 -6.84 11.33
N ASP A 478 23.99 -6.59 10.97
CA ASP A 478 24.40 -6.35 9.59
C ASP A 478 24.09 -7.54 8.66
N ASN A 479 24.09 -8.77 9.19
CA ASN A 479 23.75 -9.97 8.44
C ASN A 479 22.24 -10.20 8.25
N THR A 480 21.39 -9.31 8.76
CA THR A 480 19.94 -9.38 8.57
C THR A 480 19.64 -9.16 7.08
N PHE A 481 18.86 -10.08 6.50
CA PHE A 481 18.51 -10.15 5.06
C PHE A 481 19.63 -10.59 4.11
N GLU A 482 20.84 -10.91 4.60
CA GLU A 482 21.92 -11.47 3.74
C GLU A 482 21.70 -12.96 3.42
N SER A 483 20.99 -13.69 4.28
CA SER A 483 20.70 -15.14 4.14
C SER A 483 19.48 -15.46 3.27
N GLU A 484 18.65 -14.48 2.95
CA GLU A 484 17.49 -14.67 2.05
C GLU A 484 17.88 -14.63 0.56
N GLY A 485 19.18 -14.45 0.25
CA GLY A 485 19.72 -14.43 -1.12
C GLY A 485 20.60 -15.65 -1.49
N GLU A 486 20.75 -16.64 -0.59
CA GLU A 486 21.58 -17.84 -0.81
C GLU A 486 20.81 -19.17 -0.65
N GLU A 487 19.47 -19.16 -0.54
CA GLU A 487 18.68 -20.40 -0.57
C GLU A 487 18.26 -20.71 -2.03
N ASP A 488 19.14 -21.46 -2.71
CA ASP A 488 18.94 -22.40 -3.82
C ASP A 488 17.97 -22.04 -4.97
N ASP A 489 18.56 -21.55 -6.07
CA ASP A 489 18.09 -21.69 -7.46
C ASP A 489 18.08 -23.17 -7.91
N ASP A 490 17.29 -24.04 -7.27
CA ASP A 490 17.20 -25.47 -7.65
C ASP A 490 15.79 -26.06 -7.43
N ASP A 491 14.74 -25.32 -7.77
CA ASP A 491 13.42 -25.90 -8.11
C ASP A 491 12.88 -25.25 -9.39
N ASP A 492 13.32 -25.79 -10.54
CA ASP A 492 12.62 -25.70 -11.82
C ASP A 492 11.25 -26.40 -11.72
N GLU A 493 10.29 -25.81 -11.00
CA GLU A 493 8.88 -26.03 -11.30
C GLU A 493 8.45 -25.03 -12.39
N PRO A 494 8.04 -25.50 -13.59
CA PRO A 494 7.49 -24.61 -14.58
C PRO A 494 6.24 -23.96 -13.98
N VAL A 495 6.27 -22.64 -13.85
CA VAL A 495 5.09 -21.82 -13.54
C VAL A 495 4.05 -22.17 -14.59
N ASN A 496 3.14 -23.07 -14.23
CA ASN A 496 2.11 -23.53 -15.14
C ASN A 496 1.25 -22.30 -15.42
N ASP A 497 1.30 -21.89 -16.68
CA ASP A 497 0.74 -20.68 -17.25
C ASP A 497 -0.78 -20.66 -17.02
N ALA A 498 -1.21 -20.19 -15.84
CA ALA A 498 -2.61 -20.18 -15.40
C ALA A 498 -3.49 -19.19 -16.20
N PHE A 499 -2.96 -18.62 -17.28
CA PHE A 499 -3.68 -17.78 -18.23
C PHE A 499 -3.72 -18.35 -19.65
N GLN A 500 -3.39 -19.62 -19.85
CA GLN A 500 -3.81 -20.36 -21.05
C GLN A 500 -5.19 -21.00 -20.84
N SER A 501 -6.25 -20.19 -20.97
CA SER A 501 -7.54 -20.60 -21.58
C SER A 501 -8.44 -19.41 -21.89
#